data_AF-A0A7C7A006-F1
#
_entry.id   AF-A0A7C7A006-F1
#
_cell.length_a   1.000
_cell.length_b   1.000
_cell.length_c   1.000
_cell.angle_alpha   90.00
_cell.angle_beta   90.00
_cell.angle_gamma   90.00
#
_symmetry.space_group_name_H-M   'P 1'
#
loop_
_entity.id
_entity.type
_entity.pdbx_description
1 polymer ?
#
loop_
_entity_poly.entity_id
_entity_poly.type
_entity_poly.pdbx_seq_one_letter_code
_entity_poly.pdbx_strand_id
1 'polypeptide(L)'
;MKHLFSSGEAMYGKNCRKLPEGILTGKHLEYNEIEPDTKFYCDGLLNDREVRVSFILTRKGFDEVRNRKYLGILMQSDVFQAEWADYEIHEHT
;
A
#
# COMPACT_ATOMS: atom_id res chain seq x y z
N MET A 1 11.12 5.64 3.90
CA MET A 1 10.70 6.96 3.40
C MET A 1 9.18 7.01 3.31
N LYS A 2 8.54 8.17 3.50
CA LYS A 2 7.09 8.33 3.35
C LYS A 2 6.74 8.85 1.96
N HIS A 3 5.77 8.23 1.32
CA HIS A 3 5.29 8.54 -0.02
C HIS A 3 3.79 8.84 0.04
N LEU A 4 3.39 10.05 -0.33
CA LEU A 4 1.99 10.44 -0.43
C LEU A 4 1.36 9.80 -1.67
N PHE A 5 0.10 9.35 -1.54
CA PHE A 5 -0.72 9.09 -2.72
C PHE A 5 -1.01 10.43 -3.42
N SER A 6 -0.87 10.46 -4.74
CA SER A 6 -1.18 11.65 -5.52
C SER A 6 -2.70 11.94 -5.50
N SER A 7 -3.07 13.20 -5.74
CA SER A 7 -4.48 13.60 -5.85
C SER A 7 -5.22 12.81 -6.94
N GLY A 8 -4.54 12.43 -8.03
CA GLY A 8 -5.12 11.57 -9.06
C GLY A 8 -5.46 10.18 -8.53
N GLU A 9 -4.55 9.55 -7.77
CA GLU A 9 -4.80 8.24 -7.18
C GLU A 9 -5.97 8.26 -6.20
N ALA A 10 -6.10 9.33 -5.41
CA ALA A 10 -7.25 9.53 -4.53
C ALA A 10 -8.56 9.74 -5.30
N MET A 11 -8.56 10.60 -6.32
CA MET A 11 -9.74 10.87 -7.15
C MET A 11 -10.27 9.63 -7.86
N TYR A 12 -9.38 8.76 -8.34
CA TYR A 12 -9.77 7.51 -9.02
C TYR A 12 -9.95 6.33 -8.05
N GLY A 13 -9.90 6.55 -6.73
CA GLY A 13 -10.06 5.50 -5.73
C GLY A 13 -8.97 4.43 -5.73
N LYS A 14 -7.82 4.71 -6.34
CA LYS A 14 -6.67 3.77 -6.42
C LYS A 14 -5.90 3.66 -5.09
N ASN A 15 -6.21 4.54 -4.14
CA ASN A 15 -5.76 4.45 -2.75
C ASN A 15 -6.75 3.69 -1.85
N CYS A 16 -7.79 3.05 -2.40
CA CYS A 16 -8.74 2.26 -1.63
C CYS A 16 -8.55 0.76 -1.84
N ARG A 17 -8.58 -0.04 -0.77
CA ARG A 17 -8.50 -1.50 -0.82
C ARG A 17 -9.59 -2.11 0.04
N LYS A 18 -10.28 -3.12 -0.48
CA LYS A 18 -11.27 -3.89 0.26
C LYS A 18 -10.56 -4.99 1.05
N LEU A 19 -10.75 -4.98 2.36
CA LEU A 19 -10.29 -5.99 3.30
C LEU A 19 -11.50 -6.69 3.95
N PRO A 20 -11.34 -7.86 4.58
CA PRO A 20 -12.39 -8.49 5.38
C PRO A 20 -12.98 -7.57 6.45
N GLU A 21 -12.19 -6.67 7.02
CA GLU A 21 -12.58 -5.73 8.09
C GLU A 21 -13.29 -4.48 7.54
N GLY A 22 -13.18 -4.17 6.24
CA GLY A 22 -13.78 -2.97 5.65
C GLY A 22 -13.02 -2.38 4.48
N ILE A 23 -13.26 -1.10 4.21
CA ILE A 23 -12.55 -0.36 3.15
C ILE A 23 -11.40 0.42 3.80
N LEU A 24 -10.17 0.08 3.41
CA LEU A 24 -8.97 0.82 3.75
C LEU A 24 -8.70 1.89 2.69
N THR A 25 -8.69 3.16 3.10
CA THR A 25 -8.29 4.30 2.26
C THR A 25 -6.93 4.82 2.72
N GLY A 26 -5.90 4.60 1.90
CA GLY A 26 -4.54 5.02 2.17
C GLY A 26 -4.32 6.53 2.03
N LYS A 27 -3.60 7.14 2.98
CA LYS A 27 -3.13 8.53 2.95
C LYS A 27 -1.67 8.61 2.51
N HIS A 28 -0.82 7.77 3.08
CA HIS A 28 0.58 7.64 2.69
C HIS A 28 1.08 6.21 2.85
N LEU A 29 2.05 5.86 2.00
CA LEU A 29 2.75 4.60 2.00
C LEU A 29 4.21 4.82 2.44
N GLU A 30 4.70 4.00 3.34
CA GLU A 30 6.05 4.08 3.90
C GLU A 30 6.79 2.78 3.64
N TYR A 31 7.96 2.90 3.02
CA TYR A 31 8.93 1.82 2.77
C TYR A 31 10.30 2.45 2.48
N ASN A 32 11.38 1.69 2.66
CA ASN A 32 12.73 2.19 2.39
C ASN A 32 13.17 1.86 0.97
N GLU A 33 13.16 0.58 0.63
CA GLU A 33 13.50 0.08 -0.69
C GLU A 33 12.44 -0.93 -1.15
N ILE A 34 12.57 -1.43 -2.38
CA ILE A 34 11.66 -2.45 -2.92
C ILE A 34 12.49 -3.70 -3.12
N GLU A 35 12.41 -4.59 -2.14
CA GLU A 35 13.06 -5.89 -2.05
C GLU A 35 12.02 -6.98 -1.74
N PRO A 36 12.31 -8.28 -1.99
CA PRO A 36 11.33 -9.36 -1.84
C PRO A 36 10.64 -9.41 -0.46
N ASP A 37 11.37 -9.07 0.60
CA ASP A 37 10.89 -9.15 1.99
C ASP A 37 10.60 -7.77 2.59
N THR A 38 10.42 -6.75 1.74
CA THR A 38 10.09 -5.40 2.20
C THR A 38 8.73 -5.40 2.91
N LYS A 39 8.74 -4.96 4.17
CA LYS A 39 7.52 -4.63 4.90
C LYS A 39 7.10 -3.19 4.55
N PHE A 40 5.92 -3.07 3.95
CA PHE A 40 5.31 -1.79 3.62
C PHE A 40 4.36 -1.37 4.73
N TYR A 41 4.22 -0.06 4.95
CA TYR A 41 3.28 0.49 5.93
C TYR A 41 2.38 1.52 5.25
N CYS A 42 1.08 1.33 5.32
CA CYS A 42 0.08 2.27 4.85
C CYS A 42 -0.61 2.90 6.06
N ASP A 43 -0.48 4.21 6.24
CA ASP A 43 -1.31 4.93 7.20
C ASP A 43 -2.54 5.47 6.45
N GLY A 44 -3.71 5.26 7.02
CA GLY A 44 -4.97 5.50 6.33
C GLY A 44 -6.19 5.48 7.24
N LEU A 45 -7.35 5.36 6.61
CA LEU A 45 -8.64 5.19 7.28
C LEU A 45 -9.21 3.81 6.96
N LEU A 46 -9.61 3.05 7.97
CA LEU A 46 -10.38 1.83 7.82
C LEU A 46 -11.76 2.08 8.45
N ASN A 47 -12.81 2.12 7.63
CA ASN A 47 -14.16 2.49 8.06
C ASN A 47 -14.16 3.79 8.89
N ASP A 48 -13.52 4.85 8.37
CA ASP A 48 -13.36 6.16 9.00
C ASP A 48 -12.51 6.21 10.30
N ARG A 49 -11.91 5.08 10.72
CA ARG A 49 -10.96 5.03 11.83
C ARG A 49 -9.52 5.13 11.35
N GLU A 50 -8.72 5.97 12.00
CA GLU A 50 -7.28 6.04 11.71
C GLU A 50 -6.58 4.75 12.12
N VAL A 51 -5.87 4.15 11.15
CA VAL A 51 -5.11 2.93 11.33
C VAL A 51 -3.80 2.99 10.56
N ARG A 52 -2.82 2.22 11.03
CA ARG A 52 -1.63 1.88 10.25
C ARG A 52 -1.70 0.41 9.88
N VAL A 53 -1.59 0.09 8.59
CA VAL A 53 -1.60 -1.29 8.10
C VAL A 53 -0.23 -1.62 7.58
N SER A 54 0.39 -2.66 8.11
CA SER A 54 1.63 -3.19 7.54
C SER A 54 1.34 -4.39 6.65
N PHE A 55 2.03 -4.54 5.54
CA PHE A 55 1.83 -5.67 4.63
C PHE A 55 3.13 -6.08 3.95
N ILE A 56 3.16 -7.33 3.50
CA ILE A 56 4.20 -7.88 2.63
C ILE A 56 3.57 -8.35 1.32
N LEU A 57 4.31 -8.27 0.23
CA LEU A 57 3.83 -8.70 -1.09
C LEU A 57 4.07 -10.19 -1.28
N THR A 58 3.21 -10.84 -2.07
CA THR A 58 3.57 -12.15 -2.63
C THR A 58 4.72 -11.98 -3.62
N ARG A 59 5.37 -13.10 -4.00
CA ARG A 59 6.38 -13.08 -5.07
C ARG A 59 5.84 -12.45 -6.36
N LYS A 60 4.58 -12.75 -6.70
CA LYS A 60 3.92 -12.19 -7.89
C LYS A 60 3.69 -10.69 -7.75
N GLY A 61 3.16 -10.24 -6.60
CA GLY A 61 2.97 -8.81 -6.33
C GLY A 61 4.31 -8.04 -6.35
N PHE A 62 5.36 -8.63 -5.79
CA PHE A 62 6.72 -8.07 -5.85
C PHE A 62 7.25 -7.96 -7.28
N ASP A 63 7.12 -9.00 -8.11
CA ASP A 63 7.59 -8.97 -9.49
C ASP A 63 6.87 -7.88 -10.31
N GLU A 64 5.56 -7.68 -10.10
CA GLU A 64 4.78 -6.61 -10.72
C GLU A 64 5.29 -5.22 -10.33
N VAL A 65 5.49 -4.98 -9.03
CA VAL A 65 6.01 -3.72 -8.49
C VAL A 65 7.44 -3.46 -8.95
N ARG A 66 8.31 -4.49 -8.92
CA ARG A 66 9.71 -4.40 -9.38
C ARG A 66 9.78 -4.01 -10.85
N ASN A 67 8.94 -4.62 -11.70
CA ASN A 67 8.92 -4.31 -13.13
C ASN A 67 8.52 -2.85 -13.38
N ARG A 68 7.50 -2.33 -12.69
CA ARG A 68 7.10 -0.92 -12.80
C ARG A 68 8.17 0.04 -12.29
N LYS A 69 8.87 -0.31 -11.20
CA LYS A 69 10.02 0.45 -10.69
C LYS A 69 11.13 0.51 -11.73
N TYR A 70 11.48 -0.63 -12.33
CA TYR A 70 12.51 -0.73 -13.37
C TYR A 70 12.17 0.13 -14.59
N LEU A 71 10.89 0.20 -14.98
CA LEU A 71 10.39 1.03 -16.06
C LEU A 71 10.25 2.52 -15.70
N GLY A 72 10.49 2.92 -14.44
CA GLY A 72 10.39 4.30 -13.99
C GLY A 72 8.96 4.86 -13.92
N ILE A 73 7.95 3.98 -13.88
CA ILE A 73 6.52 4.33 -13.91
C ILE A 73 5.77 3.90 -12.65
N LEU A 74 6.49 3.52 -11.59
CA LEU A 74 5.90 3.06 -10.35
C LEU A 74 5.15 4.19 -9.61
N MET A 75 3.88 3.95 -9.32
CA MET A 75 3.06 4.80 -8.44
C MET A 75 2.81 4.12 -7.08
N GLN A 76 2.36 4.89 -6.08
CA GLN A 76 2.11 4.32 -4.74
C GLN A 76 0.91 3.38 -4.72
N SER A 77 -0.10 3.67 -5.55
CA SER A 77 -1.23 2.78 -5.81
C SER A 77 -0.79 1.45 -6.42
N ASP A 78 0.30 1.41 -7.21
CA ASP A 78 0.77 0.15 -7.75
C ASP A 78 1.30 -0.77 -6.66
N VAL A 79 2.01 -0.22 -5.67
CA VAL A 79 2.48 -0.97 -4.50
C VAL A 79 1.31 -1.37 -3.60
N PHE A 80 0.38 -0.44 -3.37
CA PHE A 80 -0.75 -0.65 -2.47
C PHE A 80 -1.78 -1.67 -3.01
N GLN A 81 -2.00 -1.69 -4.33
CA GLN A 81 -2.91 -2.60 -5.03
C GLN A 81 -2.27 -3.93 -5.41
N ALA A 82 -0.95 -4.08 -5.24
CA ALA A 82 -0.27 -5.34 -5.49
C ALA A 82 -0.80 -6.46 -4.58
N GLU A 83 -0.55 -7.70 -4.99
CA GLU A 83 -0.96 -8.89 -4.25
C GLU A 83 -0.23 -8.99 -2.90
N TRP A 84 -1.00 -9.01 -1.81
CA TRP A 84 -0.45 -9.11 -0.45
C TRP A 84 -0.36 -10.58 -0.04
N ALA A 85 0.78 -10.97 0.51
CA ALA A 85 0.95 -12.29 1.12
C ALA A 85 0.36 -12.31 2.53
N ASP A 86 0.57 -11.24 3.28
CA ASP A 86 0.08 -11.07 4.65
C ASP A 86 -0.05 -9.58 4.98
N TYR A 87 -0.91 -9.27 5.96
CA TYR A 87 -1.04 -7.92 6.50
C TYR A 87 -1.45 -7.92 7.97
N GLU A 88 -1.16 -6.81 8.63
CA GLU A 88 -1.45 -6.59 10.04
C GLU A 88 -1.96 -5.16 10.24
N ILE A 89 -3.07 -5.02 10.98
CA ILE A 89 -3.67 -3.73 11.32
C ILE A 89 -3.14 -3.32 12.70
N HIS A 90 -2.48 -2.17 12.75
CA HIS A 90 -1.97 -1.53 13.96
C HIS A 90 -2.95 -0.41 14.34
N GLU A 91 -3.70 -0.63 15.41
CA GLU A 91 -4.59 0.39 15.94
C GLU A 91 -3.78 1.45 16.69
N HIS A 92 -4.00 2.73 16.39
CA HIS A 92 -3.57 3.80 17.26
C HIS A 92 -4.41 3.73 18.54
N THR A 93 -3.74 3.41 19.66
CA THR A 93 -4.32 3.39 21.00
C THR A 93 -4.47 4.80 21.55
#